data_AF-A0A4V2XLY4-F1
#
_entry.id   AF-A0A4V2XLY4-F1
#
_cell.length_a   1.000
_cell.length_b   1.000
_cell.length_c   1.000
_cell.angle_alpha   90.00
_cell.angle_beta   90.00
_cell.angle_gamma   90.00
#
_symmetry.space_group_name_H-M   'P 1'
#
loop_
_entity.id
_entity.type
_entity.pdbx_description
1 polymer ?
#
loop_
_entity_poly.entity_id
_entity_poly.type
_entity_poly.pdbx_seq_one_letter_code
_entity_poly.pdbx_strand_id
1 'polypeptide(L)'
;MIAKGSTFKTCGCRSDEGKRLGQNCPKLRRGNGRWSSTHGTWKYQLELPPTAAGARRAPLRKAGFTRQEDAEAELNRAKELLAIAGDDGTARVQIADLITTTVKATKQLPEPEEVRRKIRTGQDLSRTVTVGEYLDQWLAGRRNLREGTRRSYAQHIRLHLKPHLGHIALNRLRVGDVDRVFDAIDERNQQVARARETLDPKLRAKVKGQRLVGAATKHRIRATLRSALAKAVRERLIDINVAALVELPSGKAPKALVWTEERITQWQHDFATHIETMNARRRRMSQLEPHKRIGQNINRLDAYIGAPRPSRVMVWTPALTRAFLERARGHRLYAQFHLIAFRGLRRGESCGLRWADLDLTGGTATIRWQITQIGADEAPRVR
;
A
#
# COMPACT_ATOMS: atom_id res chain seq x y z
N MET A 1 4.55 -32.83 28.99
CA MET A 1 3.76 -34.07 28.74
C MET A 1 3.56 -34.23 27.24
N ILE A 2 4.02 -35.35 26.66
CA ILE A 2 3.80 -35.66 25.24
C ILE A 2 2.31 -35.90 25.03
N ALA A 3 1.69 -35.19 24.10
CA ALA A 3 0.26 -35.33 23.81
C ALA A 3 -0.03 -36.76 23.28
N LYS A 4 -0.90 -37.49 23.99
CA LYS A 4 -1.29 -38.87 23.62
C LYS A 4 -2.17 -38.82 22.37
N GLY A 5 -1.75 -39.52 21.34
CA GLY A 5 -2.52 -39.64 20.10
C GLY A 5 -2.25 -40.95 19.38
N SER A 6 -3.25 -41.44 18.65
CA SER A 6 -3.24 -42.72 17.96
C SER A 6 -3.84 -42.60 16.56
N THR A 7 -3.35 -43.43 15.64
CA THR A 7 -3.93 -43.63 14.32
C THR A 7 -4.74 -44.91 14.30
N PHE A 8 -5.85 -44.91 13.57
CA PHE A 8 -6.72 -46.09 13.46
C PHE A 8 -7.53 -46.04 12.17
N LYS A 9 -7.96 -47.21 11.71
CA LYS A 9 -8.76 -47.35 10.50
C LYS A 9 -10.24 -47.52 10.85
N THR A 10 -11.12 -46.91 10.06
CA THR A 10 -12.56 -47.09 10.20
C THR A 10 -13.22 -47.26 8.83
N CYS A 11 -14.36 -47.95 8.80
CA CYS A 11 -15.19 -48.04 7.60
C CYS A 11 -16.63 -47.61 7.89
N GLY A 12 -17.41 -47.43 6.84
CA GLY A 12 -18.84 -47.12 6.90
C GLY A 12 -19.75 -48.34 7.03
N CYS A 13 -19.22 -49.56 7.09
CA CYS A 13 -20.03 -50.79 7.12
C CYS A 13 -20.93 -50.84 8.35
N ARG A 14 -22.13 -51.42 8.16
CA ARG A 14 -23.12 -51.66 9.19
C ARG A 14 -23.37 -53.15 9.36
N SER A 15 -23.74 -53.57 10.55
CA SER A 15 -24.30 -54.90 10.81
C SER A 15 -25.67 -55.02 10.18
N ASP A 16 -26.21 -56.24 10.15
CA ASP A 16 -27.56 -56.53 9.67
C ASP A 16 -28.63 -55.82 10.52
N GLU A 17 -28.31 -55.50 11.79
CA GLU A 17 -29.10 -54.67 12.71
C GLU A 17 -28.97 -53.15 12.46
N GLY A 18 -28.24 -52.72 11.42
CA GLY A 18 -28.05 -51.32 11.04
C GLY A 18 -27.02 -50.52 11.87
N LYS A 19 -26.37 -51.13 12.87
CA LYS A 19 -25.32 -50.48 13.69
C LYS A 19 -23.99 -50.42 12.94
N ARG A 20 -23.24 -49.31 13.05
CA ARG A 20 -21.92 -49.19 12.42
C ARG A 20 -20.91 -50.12 13.10
N LEU A 21 -20.24 -50.96 12.30
CA LEU A 21 -19.23 -51.92 12.78
C LEU A 21 -17.93 -51.24 13.26
N GLY A 22 -17.63 -50.04 12.74
CA GLY A 22 -16.48 -49.26 13.20
C GLY A 22 -15.15 -49.98 13.01
N GLN A 23 -14.40 -50.17 14.10
CA GLN A 23 -13.12 -50.90 14.08
C GLN A 23 -13.28 -52.43 14.07
N ASN A 24 -14.47 -52.95 14.43
CA ASN A 24 -14.76 -54.39 14.48
C ASN A 24 -15.18 -54.94 13.11
N CYS A 25 -15.08 -54.14 12.04
CA CYS A 25 -15.44 -54.61 10.72
C CYS A 25 -14.44 -55.66 10.22
N PRO A 26 -14.90 -56.88 9.87
CA PRO A 26 -14.01 -57.94 9.41
C PRO A 26 -13.27 -57.57 8.12
N LYS A 27 -13.84 -56.68 7.30
CA LYS A 27 -13.22 -56.21 6.04
C LYS A 27 -12.05 -55.25 6.25
N LEU A 28 -11.83 -54.73 7.47
CA LEU A 28 -10.71 -53.83 7.76
C LEU A 28 -9.39 -54.57 7.89
N ARG A 29 -9.41 -55.85 8.27
CA ARG A 29 -8.23 -56.69 8.46
C ARG A 29 -8.26 -57.81 7.41
N ARG A 30 -7.09 -58.12 6.83
CA ARG A 30 -6.91 -59.29 5.97
C ARG A 30 -6.72 -60.53 6.85
N GLY A 31 -6.84 -61.73 6.26
CA GLY A 31 -6.65 -63.00 6.99
C GLY A 31 -5.30 -63.13 7.70
N ASN A 32 -4.28 -62.38 7.29
CA ASN A 32 -2.97 -62.30 7.94
C ASN A 32 -2.85 -61.21 9.02
N GLY A 33 -3.96 -60.62 9.47
CA GLY A 33 -3.99 -59.57 10.49
C GLY A 33 -3.52 -58.19 10.03
N ARG A 34 -3.03 -58.02 8.78
CA ARG A 34 -2.65 -56.70 8.24
C ARG A 34 -3.89 -55.89 7.86
N TRP A 35 -3.77 -54.56 7.89
CA TRP A 35 -4.84 -53.68 7.45
C TRP A 35 -5.12 -53.85 5.94
N SER A 36 -6.39 -53.90 5.56
CA SER A 36 -6.80 -53.92 4.16
C SER A 36 -6.39 -52.62 3.47
N SER A 37 -5.77 -52.68 2.29
CA SER A 37 -5.47 -51.46 1.51
C SER A 37 -6.69 -50.91 0.75
N THR A 38 -7.70 -51.73 0.50
CA THR A 38 -8.87 -51.39 -0.34
C THR A 38 -10.12 -51.07 0.47
N HIS A 39 -10.09 -51.24 1.80
CA HIS A 39 -11.26 -51.06 2.65
C HIS A 39 -11.02 -50.14 3.85
N GLY A 40 -11.88 -49.14 4.00
CA GLY A 40 -11.83 -48.16 5.09
C GLY A 40 -10.86 -47.01 4.86
N THR A 41 -10.98 -45.97 5.68
CA THR A 41 -10.12 -44.78 5.68
C THR A 41 -9.38 -44.65 6.99
N TRP A 42 -8.16 -44.12 6.91
CA TRP A 42 -7.34 -43.82 8.08
C TRP A 42 -7.79 -42.52 8.74
N LYS A 43 -7.69 -42.51 10.07
CA LYS A 43 -8.02 -41.41 10.97
C LYS A 43 -6.95 -41.30 12.04
N TYR A 44 -6.82 -40.12 12.63
CA TYR A 44 -6.06 -39.94 13.86
C TYR A 44 -6.91 -39.25 14.92
N GLN A 45 -6.59 -39.53 16.19
CA GLN A 45 -7.08 -38.80 17.35
C GLN A 45 -5.88 -38.29 18.16
N LEU A 46 -5.94 -37.05 18.60
CA LEU A 46 -4.96 -36.43 19.49
C LEU A 46 -5.68 -35.75 20.66
N GLU A 47 -5.32 -36.10 21.88
CA GLU A 47 -5.80 -35.37 23.06
C GLU A 47 -5.13 -34.00 23.12
N LEU A 48 -5.95 -32.94 23.19
CA LEU A 48 -5.48 -31.56 23.34
C LEU A 48 -5.45 -31.17 24.83
N PRO A 49 -4.58 -30.22 25.23
CA PRO A 49 -4.59 -29.70 26.61
C PRO A 49 -5.97 -29.08 26.95
N PRO A 50 -6.30 -28.94 28.25
CA PRO A 50 -7.53 -28.26 28.68
C PRO A 50 -7.53 -26.78 28.30
N THR A 51 -8.72 -26.18 28.29
CA THR A 51 -8.90 -24.74 28.05
C THR A 51 -8.27 -23.88 29.15
N ALA A 52 -8.11 -22.58 28.91
CA ALA A 52 -7.63 -21.64 29.94
C ALA A 52 -8.49 -21.67 31.22
N ALA A 53 -9.79 -21.96 31.08
CA ALA A 53 -10.73 -22.14 32.20
C ALA A 53 -10.65 -23.53 32.88
N GLY A 54 -9.68 -24.37 32.51
CA GLY A 54 -9.50 -25.72 33.06
C GLY A 54 -10.44 -26.79 32.49
N ALA A 55 -11.42 -26.43 31.66
CA ALA A 55 -12.36 -27.38 31.08
C ALA A 55 -11.68 -28.31 30.03
N ARG A 56 -12.09 -29.58 30.02
CA ARG A 56 -11.58 -30.60 29.07
C ARG A 56 -12.01 -30.26 27.65
N ARG A 57 -11.05 -30.22 26.71
CA ARG A 57 -11.33 -30.08 25.27
C ARG A 57 -11.72 -31.41 24.65
N ALA A 58 -12.57 -31.37 23.61
CA ALA A 58 -12.76 -32.52 22.75
C ALA A 58 -11.43 -32.85 22.03
N PRO A 59 -11.08 -34.13 21.87
CA PRO A 59 -9.85 -34.50 21.19
C PRO A 59 -9.91 -34.12 19.71
N LEU A 60 -8.77 -33.70 19.16
CA LEU A 60 -8.64 -33.41 17.74
C LEU A 60 -8.77 -34.72 16.96
N ARG A 61 -9.77 -34.79 16.08
CA ARG A 61 -10.02 -35.95 15.22
C ARG A 61 -10.03 -35.51 13.76
N LYS A 62 -9.19 -36.12 12.94
CA LYS A 62 -9.24 -35.97 11.47
C LYS A 62 -9.28 -37.31 10.77
N ALA A 63 -9.88 -37.28 9.59
CA ALA A 63 -10.20 -38.46 8.79
C ALA A 63 -9.99 -38.15 7.30
N GLY A 64 -10.03 -39.20 6.48
CA GLY A 64 -9.97 -39.08 5.01
C GLY A 64 -8.61 -39.44 4.42
N PHE A 65 -7.70 -40.00 5.23
CA PHE A 65 -6.40 -40.45 4.74
C PHE A 65 -6.53 -41.84 4.09
N THR A 66 -5.86 -42.02 2.95
CA THR A 66 -5.83 -43.29 2.22
C THR A 66 -4.76 -44.22 2.78
N ARG A 67 -3.62 -43.67 3.27
CA ARG A 67 -2.52 -44.41 3.88
C ARG A 67 -2.37 -44.08 5.37
N GLN A 68 -1.81 -45.03 6.11
CA GLN A 68 -1.50 -44.85 7.54
C GLN A 68 -0.46 -43.74 7.75
N GLU A 69 0.59 -43.76 6.93
CA GLU A 69 1.70 -42.79 6.96
C GLU A 69 1.21 -41.35 6.83
N ASP A 70 0.22 -41.07 5.97
CA ASP A 70 -0.32 -39.71 5.80
C ASP A 70 -1.05 -39.25 7.08
N ALA A 71 -1.78 -40.15 7.74
CA ALA A 71 -2.45 -39.87 9.02
C ALA A 71 -1.43 -39.68 10.16
N GLU A 72 -0.35 -40.47 10.17
CA GLU A 72 0.75 -40.35 11.13
C GLU A 72 1.55 -39.07 10.93
N ALA A 73 1.84 -38.69 9.69
CA ALA A 73 2.52 -37.44 9.36
C ALA A 73 1.70 -36.23 9.84
N GLU A 74 0.39 -36.24 9.61
CA GLU A 74 -0.47 -35.15 10.09
C GLU A 74 -0.62 -35.14 11.62
N LEU A 75 -0.72 -36.32 12.26
CA LEU A 75 -0.68 -36.44 13.72
C LEU A 75 0.63 -35.88 14.31
N ASN A 76 1.76 -36.17 13.68
CA ASN A 76 3.07 -35.68 14.12
C ASN A 76 3.19 -34.17 13.94
N ARG A 77 2.64 -33.60 12.86
CA ARG A 77 2.55 -32.14 12.68
C ARG A 77 1.70 -31.47 13.77
N ALA A 78 0.59 -32.11 14.17
CA ALA A 78 -0.22 -31.63 15.29
C ALA A 78 0.52 -31.71 16.64
N LYS A 79 1.30 -32.78 16.87
CA LYS A 79 2.17 -32.89 18.06
C LYS A 79 3.29 -31.86 18.05
N GLU A 80 3.92 -31.62 16.90
CA GLU A 80 4.94 -30.59 16.72
C GLU A 80 4.40 -29.21 17.08
N LEU A 81 3.19 -28.86 16.62
CA LEU A 81 2.55 -27.60 16.99
C LEU A 81 2.47 -27.41 18.51
N LEU A 82 1.97 -28.41 19.23
CA LEU A 82 1.89 -28.36 20.70
C LEU A 82 3.28 -28.30 21.36
N ALA A 83 4.29 -28.89 20.75
CA ALA A 83 5.66 -28.87 21.25
C ALA A 83 6.33 -27.49 21.11
N ILE A 84 5.87 -26.63 20.19
CA ILE A 84 6.38 -25.25 20.04
C ILE A 84 6.29 -24.46 21.35
N ALA A 85 5.29 -24.75 22.18
CA ALA A 85 5.13 -24.07 23.47
C ALA A 85 6.28 -24.33 24.46
N GLY A 86 7.12 -25.34 24.25
CA GLY A 86 8.12 -25.75 25.23
C GLY A 86 7.46 -26.05 26.57
N ASP A 87 7.92 -25.38 27.63
CA ASP A 87 7.36 -25.47 28.98
C ASP A 87 6.30 -24.42 29.31
N ASP A 88 6.02 -23.48 28.39
CA ASP A 88 5.01 -22.44 28.59
C ASP A 88 3.59 -23.01 28.50
N GLY A 89 2.96 -23.15 29.67
CA GLY A 89 1.59 -23.64 29.79
C GLY A 89 0.55 -22.74 29.09
N THR A 90 0.77 -21.43 29.10
CA THR A 90 -0.14 -20.45 28.47
C THR A 90 -0.05 -20.54 26.96
N ALA A 91 1.17 -20.54 26.40
CA ALA A 91 1.39 -20.73 24.98
C ALA A 91 0.79 -22.06 24.50
N ARG A 92 0.92 -23.13 25.30
CA ARG A 92 0.36 -24.45 24.97
C ARG A 92 -1.17 -24.43 24.85
N VAL A 93 -1.86 -23.71 25.73
CA VAL A 93 -3.32 -23.52 25.69
C VAL A 93 -3.72 -22.71 24.45
N GLN A 94 -3.00 -21.63 24.15
CA GLN A 94 -3.25 -20.79 22.98
C GLN A 94 -3.04 -21.52 21.65
N ILE A 95 -1.99 -22.34 21.54
CA ILE A 95 -1.74 -23.19 20.36
C ILE A 95 -2.88 -24.18 20.17
N ALA A 96 -3.38 -24.81 21.23
CA ALA A 96 -4.49 -25.75 21.15
C ALA A 96 -5.81 -25.08 20.72
N ASP A 97 -6.07 -23.84 21.16
CA ASP A 97 -7.21 -23.05 20.67
C ASP A 97 -7.05 -22.67 19.20
N LEU A 98 -5.84 -22.29 18.78
CA LEU A 98 -5.52 -22.02 17.38
C LEU A 98 -5.76 -23.26 16.52
N ILE A 99 -5.20 -24.42 16.90
CA ILE A 99 -5.41 -25.69 16.18
C ILE A 99 -6.91 -25.98 16.01
N THR A 100 -7.67 -25.88 17.09
CA THR A 100 -9.11 -26.18 17.09
C THR A 100 -9.86 -25.23 16.16
N THR A 101 -9.58 -23.94 16.26
CA THR A 101 -10.25 -22.89 15.47
C THR A 101 -9.90 -23.00 13.99
N THR A 102 -8.61 -23.16 13.65
CA THR A 102 -8.14 -23.30 12.27
C THR A 102 -8.71 -24.57 11.63
N VAL A 103 -8.63 -25.73 12.29
CA VAL A 103 -9.16 -26.98 11.74
C VAL A 103 -10.68 -26.91 11.55
N LYS A 104 -11.41 -26.26 12.47
CA LYS A 104 -12.86 -26.08 12.32
C LYS A 104 -13.19 -25.25 11.08
N ALA A 105 -12.45 -24.18 10.83
CA ALA A 105 -12.67 -23.24 9.72
C ALA A 105 -12.18 -23.75 8.36
N THR A 106 -10.95 -24.26 8.29
CA THR A 106 -10.25 -24.57 7.02
C THR A 106 -10.10 -26.06 6.75
N LYS A 107 -10.41 -26.92 7.73
CA LYS A 107 -10.09 -28.36 7.73
C LYS A 107 -8.58 -28.67 7.67
N GLN A 108 -7.71 -27.67 7.79
CA GLN A 108 -6.25 -27.83 7.76
C GLN A 108 -5.64 -27.43 9.12
N LEU A 109 -4.48 -27.98 9.45
CA LEU A 109 -3.70 -27.56 10.62
C LEU A 109 -3.03 -26.20 10.34
N PRO A 110 -2.81 -25.38 11.37
CA PRO A 110 -1.97 -24.19 11.24
C PRO A 110 -0.52 -24.59 10.91
N GLU A 111 0.20 -23.71 10.23
CA GLU A 111 1.59 -23.95 9.83
C GLU A 111 2.56 -23.85 11.04
N PRO A 112 3.35 -24.89 11.36
CA PRO A 112 4.24 -24.87 12.53
C PRO A 112 5.20 -23.68 12.56
N GLU A 113 5.80 -23.33 11.43
CA GLU A 113 6.71 -22.17 11.33
C GLU A 113 6.00 -20.83 11.58
N GLU A 114 4.74 -20.69 11.17
CA GLU A 114 3.95 -19.48 11.48
C GLU A 114 3.67 -19.38 12.97
N VAL A 115 3.33 -20.50 13.62
CA VAL A 115 3.10 -20.56 15.07
C VAL A 115 4.40 -20.27 15.85
N ARG A 116 5.53 -20.86 15.45
CA ARG A 116 6.87 -20.55 16.00
C ARG A 116 7.19 -19.06 15.90
N ARG A 117 6.95 -18.47 14.73
CA ARG A 117 7.19 -17.03 14.50
C ARG A 117 6.31 -16.17 15.41
N LYS A 118 5.02 -16.46 15.53
CA LYS A 118 4.09 -15.68 16.37
C LYS A 118 4.46 -15.73 17.85
N ILE A 119 4.77 -16.92 18.38
CA ILE A 119 5.22 -17.07 19.78
C ILE A 119 6.53 -16.32 20.02
N ARG A 120 7.53 -16.48 19.14
CA ARG A 120 8.82 -15.80 19.25
C ARG A 120 8.70 -14.26 19.21
N THR A 121 7.63 -13.73 18.62
CA THR A 121 7.41 -12.29 18.44
C THR A 121 6.37 -11.71 19.38
N GLY A 122 5.80 -12.51 20.28
CA GLY A 122 4.75 -12.07 21.20
C GLY A 122 3.44 -11.67 20.49
N GLN A 123 3.23 -12.11 19.26
CA GLN A 123 1.99 -11.85 18.53
C GLN A 123 0.87 -12.76 19.03
N ASP A 124 -0.35 -12.23 19.06
CA ASP A 124 -1.56 -13.04 19.27
C ASP A 124 -1.65 -14.14 18.20
N LEU A 125 -1.63 -15.40 18.65
CA LEU A 125 -1.68 -16.58 17.81
C LEU A 125 -2.95 -16.63 16.93
N SER A 126 -4.04 -16.04 17.41
CA SER A 126 -5.37 -16.09 16.79
C SER A 126 -5.61 -15.03 15.72
N ARG A 127 -4.88 -13.91 15.73
CA ARG A 127 -5.14 -12.76 14.84
C ARG A 127 -4.04 -12.60 13.80
N THR A 128 -4.42 -12.59 12.52
CA THR A 128 -3.52 -12.18 11.42
C THR A 128 -3.71 -10.69 11.17
N VAL A 129 -2.66 -9.90 11.37
CA VAL A 129 -2.68 -8.46 11.07
C VAL A 129 -2.70 -8.28 9.54
N THR A 130 -3.66 -7.51 9.05
CA THR A 130 -3.71 -7.13 7.63
C THR A 130 -2.69 -6.04 7.30
N VAL A 131 -2.33 -5.89 6.03
CA VAL A 131 -1.44 -4.80 5.60
C VAL A 131 -2.04 -3.44 5.95
N GLY A 132 -3.37 -3.27 5.83
CA GLY A 132 -4.05 -2.03 6.15
C GLY A 132 -3.92 -1.65 7.63
N GLU A 133 -4.24 -2.59 8.52
CA GLU A 133 -4.09 -2.40 9.97
C GLU A 133 -2.64 -2.12 10.36
N TYR A 134 -1.69 -2.87 9.77
CA TYR A 134 -0.27 -2.66 10.04
C TYR A 134 0.22 -1.27 9.60
N LEU A 135 -0.20 -0.80 8.42
CA LEU A 135 0.19 0.53 7.92
C LEU A 135 -0.35 1.66 8.81
N ASP A 136 -1.57 1.52 9.33
CA ASP A 136 -2.15 2.49 10.26
C ASP A 136 -1.37 2.52 11.59
N GLN A 137 -1.11 1.34 12.19
CA GLN A 137 -0.32 1.22 13.41
C GLN A 137 1.12 1.72 13.23
N TRP A 138 1.75 1.37 12.10
CA TRP A 138 3.08 1.79 11.75
C TRP A 138 3.18 3.32 11.67
N LEU A 139 2.23 3.97 11.00
CA LEU A 139 2.22 5.42 10.87
C LEU A 139 1.96 6.12 12.21
N ALA A 140 1.00 5.61 13.00
CA ALA A 140 0.70 6.14 14.34
C ALA A 140 1.89 6.02 15.30
N GLY A 141 2.64 4.92 15.23
CA GLY A 141 3.83 4.67 16.05
C GLY A 141 5.04 5.53 15.70
N ARG A 142 5.01 6.34 14.63
CA ARG A 142 6.14 7.17 14.19
C ARG A 142 6.09 8.57 14.80
N ARG A 143 6.59 8.69 16.04
CA ARG A 143 6.59 9.95 16.81
C ARG A 143 7.51 11.04 16.25
N ASN A 144 8.67 10.68 15.71
CA ASN A 144 9.71 11.63 15.25
C ASN A 144 9.65 11.97 13.75
N LEU A 145 8.48 11.85 13.10
CA LEU A 145 8.35 12.24 11.69
C LEU A 145 7.98 13.72 11.57
N ARG A 146 8.68 14.43 10.67
CA ARG A 146 8.24 15.76 10.21
C ARG A 146 6.81 15.67 9.67
N GLU A 147 6.00 16.69 9.95
CA GLU A 147 4.58 16.72 9.60
C GLU A 147 4.32 16.52 8.09
N GLY A 148 5.14 17.14 7.23
CA GLY A 148 5.04 16.95 5.79
C GLY A 148 5.29 15.50 5.34
N THR A 149 6.19 14.78 6.03
CA THR A 149 6.47 13.36 5.76
C THR A 149 5.32 12.49 6.23
N ARG A 150 4.80 12.74 7.44
CA ARG A 150 3.63 12.03 7.97
C ARG A 150 2.43 12.17 7.05
N ARG A 151 2.13 13.39 6.58
CA ARG A 151 1.05 13.64 5.61
C ARG A 151 1.28 12.90 4.29
N SER A 152 2.49 12.94 3.76
CA SER A 152 2.83 12.24 2.51
C SER A 152 2.63 10.73 2.65
N TYR A 153 3.07 10.15 3.78
CA TYR A 153 2.84 8.73 4.08
C TYR A 153 1.35 8.41 4.23
N ALA A 154 0.60 9.21 5.00
CA ALA A 154 -0.84 9.06 5.16
C ALA A 154 -1.56 9.09 3.80
N GLN A 155 -1.19 10.03 2.94
CA GLN A 155 -1.75 10.16 1.59
C GLN A 155 -1.44 8.93 0.73
N HIS A 156 -0.20 8.45 0.70
CA HIS A 156 0.16 7.24 -0.04
C HIS A 156 -0.61 6.02 0.48
N ILE A 157 -0.70 5.87 1.80
CA ILE A 157 -1.41 4.77 2.45
C ILE A 157 -2.90 4.81 2.09
N ARG A 158 -3.56 5.95 2.27
CA ARG A 158 -5.01 6.11 2.04
C ARG A 158 -5.39 5.98 0.57
N LEU A 159 -4.66 6.62 -0.33
CA LEU A 159 -5.06 6.75 -1.74
C LEU A 159 -4.60 5.59 -2.62
N HIS A 160 -3.48 4.94 -2.28
CA HIS A 160 -2.83 3.97 -3.15
C HIS A 160 -2.61 2.61 -2.49
N LEU A 161 -2.18 2.55 -1.22
CA LEU A 161 -1.84 1.25 -0.62
C LEU A 161 -3.07 0.53 -0.07
N LYS A 162 -3.83 1.14 0.84
CA LYS A 162 -4.99 0.50 1.50
C LYS A 162 -6.08 0.02 0.53
N PRO A 163 -6.46 0.76 -0.52
CA PRO A 163 -7.50 0.30 -1.45
C PRO A 163 -7.17 -1.03 -2.13
N HIS A 164 -5.88 -1.31 -2.35
CA HIS A 164 -5.43 -2.47 -3.12
C HIS A 164 -4.82 -3.57 -2.24
N LEU A 165 -4.10 -3.20 -1.16
CA LEU A 165 -3.37 -4.12 -0.31
C LEU A 165 -4.03 -4.32 1.07
N GLY A 166 -4.91 -3.39 1.47
CA GLY A 166 -5.33 -3.27 2.87
C GLY A 166 -5.99 -4.50 3.46
N HIS A 167 -6.67 -5.29 2.63
CA HIS A 167 -7.38 -6.52 3.01
C HIS A 167 -6.47 -7.77 3.05
N ILE A 168 -5.25 -7.68 2.51
CA ILE A 168 -4.32 -8.80 2.42
C ILE A 168 -3.67 -9.00 3.79
N ALA A 169 -3.55 -10.25 4.25
CA ALA A 169 -2.80 -10.58 5.45
C ALA A 169 -1.31 -10.21 5.25
N LEU A 170 -0.70 -9.54 6.24
CA LEU A 170 0.67 -9.01 6.11
C LEU A 170 1.70 -10.10 5.74
N ASN A 171 1.53 -11.31 6.28
CA ASN A 171 2.38 -12.48 6.02
C ASN A 171 2.12 -13.17 4.66
N ARG A 172 1.08 -12.78 3.92
CA ARG A 172 0.72 -13.31 2.61
C ARG A 172 0.94 -12.33 1.47
N LEU A 173 1.39 -11.11 1.76
CA LEU A 173 1.65 -10.09 0.75
C LEU A 173 2.78 -10.54 -0.19
N ARG A 174 2.51 -10.56 -1.50
CA ARG A 174 3.46 -10.94 -2.55
C ARG A 174 3.89 -9.73 -3.40
N VAL A 175 4.98 -9.88 -4.15
CA VAL A 175 5.46 -8.85 -5.10
C VAL A 175 4.36 -8.48 -6.10
N GLY A 176 3.70 -9.47 -6.69
CA GLY A 176 2.60 -9.23 -7.65
C GLY A 176 1.36 -8.54 -7.07
N ASP A 177 1.14 -8.56 -5.74
CA ASP A 177 0.10 -7.74 -5.13
C ASP A 177 0.49 -6.25 -5.16
N VAL A 178 1.78 -5.97 -4.93
CA VAL A 178 2.32 -4.62 -4.95
C VAL A 178 2.40 -4.08 -6.37
N ASP A 179 2.74 -4.91 -7.37
CA ASP A 179 2.71 -4.51 -8.79
C ASP A 179 1.31 -4.05 -9.23
N ARG A 180 0.26 -4.78 -8.82
CA ARG A 180 -1.14 -4.39 -9.07
C ARG A 180 -1.52 -3.00 -8.56
N VAL A 181 -0.84 -2.49 -7.52
CA VAL A 181 -1.04 -1.10 -7.07
C VAL A 181 -0.60 -0.12 -8.15
N PHE A 182 0.55 -0.38 -8.77
CA PHE A 182 1.13 0.51 -9.78
C PHE A 182 0.42 0.37 -11.13
N ASP A 183 -0.04 -0.84 -11.47
CA ASP A 183 -0.91 -1.06 -12.63
C ASP A 183 -2.23 -0.28 -12.50
N ALA A 184 -2.87 -0.33 -11.33
CA ALA A 184 -4.08 0.43 -11.06
C ALA A 184 -3.86 1.96 -11.14
N ILE A 185 -2.67 2.43 -10.74
CA ILE A 185 -2.28 3.83 -10.91
C ILE A 185 -2.15 4.19 -12.40
N ASP A 186 -1.55 3.31 -13.21
CA ASP A 186 -1.42 3.53 -14.66
C ASP A 186 -2.75 3.50 -15.38
N GLU A 187 -3.61 2.54 -15.05
CA GLU A 187 -4.95 2.47 -15.59
C GLU A 187 -5.75 3.75 -15.27
N ARG A 188 -5.69 4.21 -14.01
CA ARG A 188 -6.31 5.48 -13.60
C ARG A 188 -5.74 6.66 -14.37
N ASN A 189 -4.42 6.72 -14.56
CA ASN A 189 -3.79 7.78 -15.32
C ASN A 189 -4.30 7.81 -16.77
N GLN A 190 -4.43 6.64 -17.41
CA GLN A 190 -4.95 6.53 -18.78
C GLN A 190 -6.42 6.95 -18.85
N GLN A 191 -7.26 6.55 -17.89
CA GLN A 191 -8.66 6.97 -17.81
C GLN A 191 -8.78 8.49 -17.68
N VAL A 192 -7.97 9.12 -16.81
CA VAL A 192 -7.95 10.57 -16.64
C VAL A 192 -7.48 11.28 -17.90
N ALA A 193 -6.47 10.75 -18.60
CA ALA A 193 -5.97 11.33 -19.84
C ALA A 193 -7.04 11.28 -20.95
N ARG A 194 -7.63 10.11 -21.18
CA ARG A 194 -8.71 9.92 -22.17
C ARG A 194 -9.90 10.82 -21.87
N ALA A 195 -10.37 10.86 -20.62
CA ALA A 195 -11.49 11.70 -20.22
C ALA A 195 -11.22 13.21 -20.39
N ARG A 196 -9.95 13.65 -20.40
CA ARG A 196 -9.59 15.05 -20.68
C ARG A 196 -9.63 15.40 -22.16
N GLU A 197 -9.44 14.41 -23.03
CA GLU A 197 -9.46 14.59 -24.48
C GLU A 197 -10.89 14.57 -25.03
N THR A 198 -11.82 13.88 -24.36
CA THR A 198 -13.22 13.83 -24.80
C THR A 198 -13.90 15.20 -24.87
N LEU A 199 -14.85 15.34 -25.80
CA LEU A 199 -15.77 16.49 -25.86
C LEU A 199 -16.89 16.41 -24.81
N ASP A 200 -17.19 15.22 -24.27
CA ASP A 200 -18.21 15.03 -23.23
C ASP A 200 -17.90 15.86 -21.97
N PRO A 201 -18.77 16.83 -21.61
CA PRO A 201 -18.59 17.66 -20.41
C PRO A 201 -18.73 16.88 -19.10
N LYS A 202 -19.59 15.86 -19.05
CA LYS A 202 -19.83 15.07 -17.84
C LYS A 202 -18.60 14.26 -17.48
N LEU A 203 -17.94 13.63 -18.46
CA LEU A 203 -16.70 12.89 -18.26
C LEU A 203 -15.54 13.80 -17.81
N ARG A 204 -15.38 14.97 -18.43
CA ARG A 204 -14.37 15.94 -18.00
C ARG A 204 -14.60 16.48 -16.60
N ALA A 205 -15.86 16.73 -16.23
CA ALA A 205 -16.20 17.20 -14.89
C ALA A 205 -15.79 16.18 -13.82
N LYS A 206 -15.88 14.87 -14.10
CA LYS A 206 -15.45 13.80 -13.18
C LYS A 206 -13.93 13.80 -12.92
N VAL A 207 -13.13 14.18 -13.90
CA VAL A 207 -11.65 14.16 -13.82
C VAL A 207 -11.03 15.55 -13.60
N LYS A 208 -11.84 16.59 -13.44
CA LYS A 208 -11.39 17.96 -13.18
C LYS A 208 -10.61 18.01 -11.86
N GLY A 209 -9.41 18.58 -11.89
CA GLY A 209 -8.54 18.72 -10.72
C GLY A 209 -7.68 17.49 -10.40
N GLN A 210 -8.02 16.29 -10.89
CA GLN A 210 -7.25 15.09 -10.62
C GLN A 210 -5.84 15.17 -11.22
N ARG A 211 -4.80 14.80 -10.48
CA ARG A 211 -3.41 14.83 -11.00
C ARG A 211 -2.97 13.45 -11.48
N LEU A 212 -2.26 13.42 -12.61
CA LEU A 212 -1.61 12.20 -13.07
C LEU A 212 -0.41 11.88 -12.16
N VAL A 213 -0.29 10.61 -11.79
CA VAL A 213 0.80 10.12 -10.92
C VAL A 213 1.97 9.70 -11.79
N GLY A 214 3.03 10.53 -11.80
CA GLY A 214 4.26 10.22 -12.55
C GLY A 214 5.17 9.20 -11.86
N ALA A 215 6.17 8.71 -12.60
CA ALA A 215 7.14 7.70 -12.13
C ALA A 215 7.81 8.08 -10.78
N ALA A 216 8.21 9.35 -10.61
CA ALA A 216 8.79 9.82 -9.35
C ALA A 216 7.84 9.65 -8.16
N THR A 217 6.53 9.90 -8.35
CA THR A 217 5.54 9.70 -7.28
C THR A 217 5.31 8.22 -7.01
N LYS A 218 5.28 7.36 -8.04
CA LYS A 218 5.23 5.90 -7.84
C LYS A 218 6.40 5.39 -6.99
N HIS A 219 7.62 5.86 -7.25
CA HIS A 219 8.78 5.54 -6.42
C HIS A 219 8.62 6.02 -4.96
N ARG A 220 8.00 7.18 -4.70
CA ARG A 220 7.71 7.65 -3.33
C ARG A 220 6.66 6.79 -2.63
N ILE A 221 5.64 6.34 -3.36
CA ILE A 221 4.62 5.40 -2.86
C ILE A 221 5.30 4.08 -2.49
N ARG A 222 6.11 3.50 -3.38
CA ARG A 222 6.91 2.29 -3.11
C ARG A 222 7.83 2.48 -1.91
N ALA A 223 8.52 3.62 -1.81
CA ALA A 223 9.42 3.93 -0.70
C ALA A 223 8.68 3.99 0.66
N THR A 224 7.44 4.46 0.66
CA THR A 224 6.58 4.46 1.86
C THR A 224 6.28 3.04 2.30
N LEU A 225 5.80 2.19 1.39
CA LEU A 225 5.53 0.78 1.68
C LEU A 225 6.81 0.03 2.10
N ARG A 226 7.93 0.24 1.38
CA ARG A 226 9.23 -0.35 1.72
C ARG A 226 9.68 0.04 3.13
N SER A 227 9.49 1.30 3.54
CA SER A 227 9.83 1.77 4.89
C SER A 227 8.96 1.11 5.97
N ALA A 228 7.67 0.89 5.68
CA ALA A 228 6.76 0.16 6.56
C ALA A 228 7.16 -1.32 6.68
N LEU A 229 7.30 -2.02 5.56
CA LEU A 229 7.67 -3.44 5.56
C LEU A 229 9.08 -3.69 6.10
N ALA A 230 10.01 -2.73 5.96
CA ALA A 230 11.32 -2.83 6.61
C ALA A 230 11.20 -2.80 8.15
N LYS A 231 10.22 -2.08 8.70
CA LYS A 231 9.91 -2.14 10.14
C LYS A 231 9.26 -3.47 10.50
N ALA A 232 8.35 -3.99 9.67
CA ALA A 232 7.72 -5.30 9.88
C ALA A 232 8.75 -6.44 9.91
N VAL A 233 9.77 -6.39 9.05
CA VAL A 233 10.89 -7.36 9.07
C VAL A 233 11.70 -7.24 10.37
N ARG A 234 12.02 -6.02 10.83
CA ARG A 234 12.72 -5.83 12.11
C ARG A 234 11.90 -6.31 13.31
N GLU A 235 10.59 -6.14 13.25
CA GLU A 235 9.62 -6.65 14.22
C GLU A 235 9.31 -8.15 14.01
N ARG A 236 9.95 -8.78 13.02
CA ARG A 236 9.80 -10.21 12.67
C ARG A 236 8.36 -10.64 12.38
N LEU A 237 7.52 -9.71 11.91
CA LEU A 237 6.15 -9.99 11.47
C LEU A 237 6.14 -10.69 10.10
N ILE A 238 7.14 -10.39 9.28
CA ILE A 238 7.38 -10.96 7.96
C ILE A 238 8.87 -11.20 7.76
N ASP A 239 9.21 -12.12 6.87
CA ASP A 239 10.60 -12.52 6.65
C ASP A 239 11.27 -11.69 5.54
N ILE A 240 10.50 -11.25 4.54
CA ILE A 240 11.01 -10.54 3.36
C ILE A 240 10.24 -9.23 3.13
N ASN A 241 10.97 -8.16 2.80
CA ASN A 241 10.38 -6.90 2.35
C ASN A 241 10.04 -6.95 0.86
N VAL A 242 8.84 -7.40 0.51
CA VAL A 242 8.42 -7.55 -0.89
C VAL A 242 8.41 -6.25 -1.68
N ALA A 243 8.19 -5.10 -1.04
CA ALA A 243 8.23 -3.79 -1.72
C ALA A 243 9.65 -3.37 -2.13
N ALA A 244 10.68 -4.00 -1.57
CA ALA A 244 12.05 -3.81 -2.01
C ALA A 244 12.37 -4.53 -3.33
N LEU A 245 11.59 -5.56 -3.68
CA LEU A 245 11.76 -6.40 -4.87
C LEU A 245 11.00 -5.88 -6.09
N VAL A 246 10.05 -4.97 -5.90
CA VAL A 246 9.26 -4.37 -6.98
C VAL A 246 10.14 -3.44 -7.82
N GLU A 247 10.22 -3.72 -9.11
CA GLU A 247 10.88 -2.87 -10.09
C GLU A 247 9.89 -1.86 -10.67
N LEU A 248 10.34 -0.61 -10.82
CA LEU A 248 9.51 0.46 -11.37
C LEU A 248 10.31 1.20 -12.44
N PRO A 249 9.66 1.69 -13.51
CA PRO A 249 10.34 2.45 -14.54
C PRO A 249 10.94 3.72 -13.95
N SER A 250 12.22 3.97 -14.27
CA SER A 250 12.91 5.17 -13.82
C SER A 250 12.25 6.42 -14.41
N GLY A 251 11.98 7.40 -13.55
CA GLY A 251 11.54 8.72 -13.99
C GLY A 251 12.73 9.58 -14.37
N LYS A 252 12.84 9.99 -15.65
CA LYS A 252 13.82 11.01 -16.04
C LYS A 252 13.48 12.33 -15.35
N ALA A 253 14.40 12.83 -14.53
CA ALA A 253 14.28 14.18 -13.98
C ALA A 253 14.27 15.19 -15.14
N PRO A 254 13.37 16.20 -15.12
CA PRO A 254 13.39 17.22 -16.14
C PRO A 254 14.73 17.96 -16.08
N LYS A 255 15.44 18.03 -17.22
CA LYS A 255 16.66 18.82 -17.32
C LYS A 255 16.32 20.30 -17.27
N ALA A 256 17.00 21.06 -16.43
CA ALA A 256 16.86 22.51 -16.46
C ALA A 256 17.40 23.04 -17.80
N LEU A 257 16.60 23.83 -18.52
CA LEU A 257 17.02 24.46 -19.77
C LEU A 257 16.94 25.97 -19.65
N VAL A 258 17.89 26.68 -20.27
CA VAL A 258 17.90 28.14 -20.29
C VAL A 258 17.00 28.66 -21.41
N TRP A 259 16.30 29.76 -21.18
CA TRP A 259 15.58 30.51 -22.22
C TRP A 259 16.55 31.26 -23.15
N THR A 260 17.07 30.57 -24.17
CA THR A 260 17.80 31.22 -25.27
C THR A 260 16.81 31.94 -26.20
N GLU A 261 17.31 32.83 -27.04
CA GLU A 261 16.49 33.58 -27.99
C GLU A 261 15.68 32.64 -28.90
N GLU A 262 16.30 31.58 -29.43
CA GLU A 262 15.61 30.60 -30.28
C GLU A 262 14.48 29.89 -29.53
N ARG A 263 14.70 29.54 -28.25
CA ARG A 263 13.67 28.90 -27.42
C ARG A 263 12.54 29.85 -27.05
N ILE A 264 12.83 31.14 -26.88
CA ILE A 264 11.81 32.16 -26.64
C ILE A 264 10.93 32.27 -27.88
N THR A 265 11.54 32.40 -29.07
CA THR A 265 10.81 32.48 -30.35
C THR A 265 9.96 31.24 -30.58
N GLN A 266 10.53 30.04 -30.41
CA GLN A 266 9.77 28.79 -30.55
C GLN A 266 8.62 28.73 -29.54
N TRP A 267 8.86 29.09 -28.28
CA TRP A 267 7.81 29.07 -27.27
C TRP A 267 6.71 30.08 -27.56
N GLN A 268 7.02 31.28 -28.09
CA GLN A 268 6.01 32.25 -28.49
C GLN A 268 5.11 31.70 -29.60
N HIS A 269 5.69 31.01 -30.58
CA HIS A 269 4.93 30.31 -31.62
C HIS A 269 4.02 29.23 -31.01
N ASP A 270 4.59 28.33 -30.21
CA ASP A 270 3.83 27.25 -29.56
C ASP A 270 2.73 27.80 -28.63
N PHE A 271 2.99 28.93 -27.98
CA PHE A 271 2.06 29.61 -27.09
C PHE A 271 0.86 30.19 -27.85
N ALA A 272 1.11 30.83 -29.01
CA ALA A 272 0.05 31.33 -29.88
C ALA A 272 -0.84 30.18 -30.37
N THR A 273 -0.23 29.11 -30.89
CA THR A 273 -0.94 27.90 -31.34
C THR A 273 -1.74 27.26 -30.22
N HIS A 274 -1.19 27.20 -29.00
CA HIS A 274 -1.89 26.68 -27.82
C HIS A 274 -3.12 27.53 -27.47
N ILE A 275 -2.98 28.86 -27.45
CA ILE A 275 -4.11 29.78 -27.19
C ILE A 275 -5.20 29.58 -28.23
N GLU A 276 -4.85 29.54 -29.52
CA GLU A 276 -5.82 29.36 -30.59
C GLU A 276 -6.56 28.04 -30.43
N THR A 277 -5.84 26.95 -30.21
CA THR A 277 -6.41 25.60 -29.99
C THR A 277 -7.37 25.61 -28.78
N MET A 278 -6.97 26.21 -27.66
CA MET A 278 -7.79 26.28 -26.46
C MET A 278 -9.02 27.19 -26.63
N ASN A 279 -8.90 28.30 -27.35
CA ASN A 279 -10.01 29.20 -27.66
C ASN A 279 -11.00 28.53 -28.62
N ALA A 280 -10.52 27.85 -29.67
CA ALA A 280 -11.35 27.07 -30.57
C ALA A 280 -12.14 25.99 -29.80
N ARG A 281 -11.47 25.28 -28.88
CA ARG A 281 -12.12 24.32 -27.99
C ARG A 281 -13.16 24.98 -27.08
N ARG A 282 -12.86 26.13 -26.48
CA ARG A 282 -13.81 26.89 -25.62
C ARG A 282 -15.02 27.40 -26.41
N ARG A 283 -14.85 27.85 -27.65
CA ARG A 283 -15.95 28.24 -28.54
C ARG A 283 -16.88 27.06 -28.85
N ARG A 284 -16.32 25.91 -29.28
CA ARG A 284 -17.10 24.67 -29.48
C ARG A 284 -17.86 24.28 -28.21
N MET A 285 -17.22 24.40 -27.06
CA MET A 285 -17.85 24.11 -25.77
C MET A 285 -19.00 25.07 -25.42
N SER A 286 -18.83 26.37 -25.68
CA SER A 286 -19.89 27.36 -25.45
C SER A 286 -21.11 27.11 -26.34
N GLN A 287 -20.92 26.55 -27.54
CA GLN A 287 -22.01 26.16 -28.44
C GLN A 287 -22.76 24.92 -27.95
N LEU A 288 -22.03 23.92 -27.44
CA LEU A 288 -22.63 22.68 -26.92
C LEU A 288 -23.31 22.86 -25.55
N GLU A 289 -22.88 23.82 -24.74
CA GLU A 289 -23.41 24.10 -23.40
C GLU A 289 -23.81 25.58 -23.23
N PRO A 290 -24.81 26.09 -23.98
CA PRO A 290 -25.15 27.52 -24.01
C PRO A 290 -25.66 28.05 -22.65
N HIS A 291 -26.18 27.18 -21.80
CA HIS A 291 -26.63 27.50 -20.45
C HIS A 291 -25.48 27.70 -19.44
N LYS A 292 -24.24 27.34 -19.78
CA LYS A 292 -23.06 27.59 -18.94
C LYS A 292 -22.35 28.85 -19.40
N ARG A 293 -21.97 29.73 -18.45
CA ARG A 293 -21.13 30.92 -18.70
C ARG A 293 -19.68 30.52 -19.02
N ILE A 294 -19.47 29.92 -20.19
CA ILE A 294 -18.14 29.55 -20.69
C ILE A 294 -17.58 30.73 -21.48
N GLY A 295 -16.55 31.38 -20.95
CA GLY A 295 -15.84 32.43 -21.69
C GLY A 295 -15.21 31.87 -22.97
N GLN A 296 -15.37 32.59 -24.08
CA GLN A 296 -14.86 32.20 -25.41
C GLN A 296 -13.33 32.11 -25.46
N ASN A 297 -12.65 32.89 -24.62
CA ASN A 297 -11.19 32.95 -24.55
C ASN A 297 -10.67 32.33 -23.25
N ILE A 298 -9.50 31.69 -23.35
CA ILE A 298 -8.71 31.26 -22.19
C ILE A 298 -8.16 32.49 -21.47
N ASN A 299 -8.13 32.46 -20.13
CA ASN A 299 -7.47 33.53 -19.38
C ASN A 299 -5.94 33.40 -19.51
N ARG A 300 -5.24 34.52 -19.31
CA ARG A 300 -3.78 34.60 -19.50
C ARG A 300 -3.01 33.62 -18.62
N LEU A 301 -3.46 33.38 -17.38
CA LEU A 301 -2.76 32.52 -16.44
C LEU A 301 -2.87 31.05 -16.84
N ASP A 302 -4.07 30.59 -17.20
CA ASP A 302 -4.32 29.23 -17.69
C ASP A 302 -3.59 28.97 -19.01
N ALA A 303 -3.54 29.97 -19.90
CA ALA A 303 -2.75 29.88 -21.13
C ALA A 303 -1.27 29.67 -20.83
N TYR A 304 -0.71 30.48 -19.92
CA TYR A 304 0.71 30.36 -19.55
C TYR A 304 1.04 29.03 -18.87
N ILE A 305 0.18 28.55 -17.97
CA ILE A 305 0.38 27.27 -17.25
C ILE A 305 0.22 26.07 -18.19
N GLY A 306 -0.73 26.14 -19.12
CA GLY A 306 -1.09 25.03 -20.02
C GLY A 306 -0.20 24.91 -21.25
N ALA A 307 0.47 25.99 -21.66
CA ALA A 307 1.29 25.98 -22.87
C ALA A 307 2.50 25.04 -22.75
N PRO A 308 2.83 24.31 -23.82
CA PRO A 308 3.99 23.42 -23.85
C PRO A 308 5.28 24.23 -23.68
N ARG A 309 6.30 23.58 -23.09
CA ARG A 309 7.63 24.17 -22.88
C ARG A 309 8.69 23.11 -23.14
N PRO A 310 9.90 23.49 -23.60
CA PRO A 310 10.99 22.55 -23.85
C PRO A 310 11.37 21.71 -22.63
N SER A 311 11.29 22.32 -21.43
CA SER A 311 11.41 21.62 -20.17
C SER A 311 10.39 22.12 -19.16
N ARG A 312 10.06 21.27 -18.18
CA ARG A 312 9.29 21.66 -17.00
C ARG A 312 10.03 22.68 -16.13
N VAL A 313 11.36 22.70 -16.20
CA VAL A 313 12.21 23.63 -15.45
C VAL A 313 12.95 24.47 -16.47
N MET A 314 12.50 25.71 -16.63
CA MET A 314 13.15 26.69 -17.48
C MET A 314 13.83 27.77 -16.63
N VAL A 315 15.08 28.08 -16.96
CA VAL A 315 15.94 29.03 -16.24
C VAL A 315 16.01 30.32 -17.03
N TRP A 316 15.81 31.45 -16.36
CA TRP A 316 15.93 32.78 -16.97
C TRP A 316 17.39 33.15 -17.20
N THR A 317 17.65 33.84 -18.30
CA THR A 317 18.93 34.52 -18.53
C THR A 317 19.04 35.75 -17.63
N PRO A 318 20.24 36.32 -17.45
CA PRO A 318 20.40 37.60 -16.77
C PRO A 318 19.55 38.72 -17.39
N ALA A 319 19.47 38.79 -18.72
CA ALA A 319 18.66 39.77 -19.44
C ALA A 319 17.16 39.64 -19.12
N LEU A 320 16.61 38.42 -19.14
CA LEU A 320 15.22 38.16 -18.76
C LEU A 320 14.96 38.46 -17.29
N THR A 321 15.92 38.12 -16.42
CA THR A 321 15.82 38.39 -14.98
C THR A 321 15.79 39.90 -14.72
N ARG A 322 16.64 40.68 -15.41
CA ARG A 322 16.62 42.15 -15.37
C ARG A 322 15.27 42.71 -15.83
N ALA A 323 14.79 42.28 -17.00
CA ALA A 323 13.52 42.74 -17.55
C ALA A 323 12.34 42.47 -16.59
N PHE A 324 12.33 41.30 -15.94
CA PHE A 324 11.34 40.99 -14.92
C PHE A 324 11.45 41.90 -13.69
N LEU A 325 12.66 42.11 -13.16
CA LEU A 325 12.87 42.95 -11.97
C LEU A 325 12.54 44.43 -12.26
N GLU A 326 12.88 44.96 -13.43
CA GLU A 326 12.48 46.30 -13.85
C GLU A 326 10.96 46.45 -13.86
N ARG A 327 10.25 45.48 -14.46
CA ARG A 327 8.79 45.49 -14.48
C ARG A 327 8.18 45.35 -13.08
N ALA A 328 8.82 44.58 -12.20
CA ALA A 328 8.36 44.32 -10.85
C ALA A 328 8.70 45.44 -9.85
N ARG A 329 9.42 46.51 -10.25
CA ARG A 329 9.91 47.57 -9.34
C ARG A 329 8.79 48.20 -8.48
N GLY A 330 7.61 48.41 -9.06
CA GLY A 330 6.44 48.94 -8.32
C GLY A 330 5.58 47.89 -7.62
N HIS A 331 5.95 46.60 -7.69
CA HIS A 331 5.16 45.52 -7.10
C HIS A 331 5.50 45.36 -5.62
N ARG A 332 4.48 45.17 -4.77
CA ARG A 332 4.64 44.99 -3.31
C ARG A 332 5.62 43.88 -2.88
N LEU A 333 5.91 42.92 -3.77
CA LEU A 333 6.84 41.80 -3.53
C LEU A 333 8.23 42.00 -4.17
N TYR A 334 8.54 43.20 -4.68
CA TYR A 334 9.80 43.47 -5.38
C TYR A 334 11.03 43.03 -4.59
N ALA A 335 11.13 43.43 -3.32
CA ALA A 335 12.24 43.06 -2.44
C ALA A 335 12.40 41.53 -2.32
N GLN A 336 11.29 40.78 -2.24
CA GLN A 336 11.31 39.33 -2.19
C GLN A 336 11.82 38.72 -3.50
N PHE A 337 11.34 39.21 -4.64
CA PHE A 337 11.81 38.76 -5.96
C PHE A 337 13.30 39.04 -6.15
N HIS A 338 13.75 40.22 -5.73
CA HIS A 338 15.15 40.61 -5.78
C HIS A 338 16.03 39.67 -4.93
N LEU A 339 15.63 39.41 -3.68
CA LEU A 339 16.36 38.49 -2.80
C LEU A 339 16.44 37.07 -3.38
N ILE A 340 15.34 36.54 -3.93
CA ILE A 340 15.35 35.20 -4.56
C ILE A 340 16.29 35.17 -5.76
N ALA A 341 16.25 36.18 -6.63
CA ALA A 341 17.05 36.24 -7.84
C ALA A 341 18.56 36.26 -7.55
N PHE A 342 19.00 36.98 -6.52
CA PHE A 342 20.42 37.17 -6.22
C PHE A 342 20.97 36.24 -5.13
N ARG A 343 20.13 35.72 -4.23
CA ARG A 343 20.55 34.89 -3.09
C ARG A 343 20.01 33.47 -3.11
N GLY A 344 19.14 33.13 -4.06
CA GLY A 344 18.69 31.76 -4.28
C GLY A 344 17.79 31.18 -3.19
N LEU A 345 17.11 32.02 -2.41
CA LEU A 345 16.19 31.57 -1.37
C LEU A 345 15.08 30.71 -1.96
N ARG A 346 14.77 29.58 -1.31
CA ARG A 346 13.57 28.80 -1.66
C ARG A 346 12.34 29.63 -1.33
N ARG A 347 11.27 29.49 -2.12
CA ARG A 347 10.01 30.23 -1.90
C ARG A 347 9.47 30.12 -0.46
N GLY A 348 9.61 28.95 0.18
CA GLY A 348 9.18 28.78 1.57
C GLY A 348 10.04 29.55 2.57
N GLU A 349 11.35 29.64 2.32
CA GLU A 349 12.32 30.40 3.12
C GLU A 349 12.08 31.90 2.95
N SER A 350 11.90 32.36 1.72
CA SER A 350 11.65 33.78 1.44
C SER A 350 10.31 34.27 1.98
N CYS A 351 9.28 33.41 2.04
CA CYS A 351 8.01 33.73 2.69
C CYS A 351 8.08 33.61 4.23
N GLY A 352 9.02 32.82 4.75
CA GLY A 352 9.15 32.55 6.19
C GLY A 352 10.10 33.49 6.93
N LEU A 353 10.77 34.40 6.21
CA LEU A 353 11.73 35.34 6.77
C LEU A 353 11.02 36.34 7.70
N ARG A 354 11.49 36.46 8.94
CA ARG A 354 10.92 37.36 9.95
C ARG A 354 11.81 38.59 10.15
N TRP A 355 11.22 39.68 10.64
CA TRP A 355 11.98 40.90 10.98
C TRP A 355 13.10 40.64 12.00
N ALA A 356 12.88 39.77 12.99
CA ALA A 356 13.90 39.37 13.97
C ALA A 356 15.06 38.53 13.39
N ASP A 357 14.95 38.09 12.13
CA ASP A 357 15.99 37.35 11.42
C ASP A 357 16.79 38.25 10.45
N LEU A 358 16.47 39.56 10.41
CA LEU A 358 17.08 40.56 9.54
C LEU A 358 17.88 41.56 10.35
N ASP A 359 19.14 41.76 9.96
CA ASP A 359 19.95 42.90 10.38
C ASP A 359 20.19 43.78 9.14
N LEU A 360 19.39 44.84 9.03
CA LEU A 360 19.50 45.77 7.90
C LEU A 360 20.72 46.67 8.01
N THR A 361 21.24 46.89 9.22
CA THR A 361 22.45 47.70 9.46
C THR A 361 23.69 46.94 9.03
N GLY A 362 23.80 45.66 9.42
CA GLY A 362 24.87 44.77 8.99
C GLY A 362 24.65 44.14 7.61
N GLY A 363 23.47 44.33 7.00
CA GLY A 363 23.13 43.78 5.68
C GLY A 363 23.02 42.25 5.66
N THR A 364 22.63 41.62 6.78
CA THR A 364 22.56 40.16 6.92
C THR A 364 21.12 39.66 7.12
N ALA A 365 20.87 38.43 6.66
CA ALA A 365 19.60 37.73 6.81
C ALA A 365 19.84 36.27 7.21
N THR A 366 19.26 35.84 8.33
CA THR A 366 19.44 34.48 8.85
C THR A 366 18.24 33.60 8.49
N ILE A 367 18.43 32.59 7.64
CA ILE A 367 17.33 31.72 7.20
C ILE A 367 17.07 30.61 8.22
N ARG A 368 16.15 30.85 9.16
CA ARG A 368 15.76 29.88 10.20
C ARG A 368 14.48 29.13 9.91
N TRP A 369 13.54 29.76 9.21
CA TRP A 369 12.19 29.27 9.02
C TRP A 369 11.85 29.05 7.55
N GLN A 370 10.98 28.09 7.29
CA GLN A 370 10.34 27.93 5.99
C GLN A 370 8.83 27.76 6.17
N ILE A 371 8.04 28.52 5.42
CA ILE A 371 6.59 28.30 5.34
C ILE A 371 6.32 27.21 4.31
N THR A 372 5.63 26.16 4.75
CA THR A 372 5.16 25.08 3.88
C THR A 372 3.65 25.15 3.76
N GLN A 373 3.13 25.34 2.55
CA GLN A 373 1.71 25.19 2.31
C GLN A 373 1.33 23.71 2.36
N ILE A 374 0.40 23.38 3.26
CA ILE A 374 -0.18 22.06 3.38
C ILE A 374 -1.34 22.00 2.37
N GLY A 375 -1.21 21.18 1.32
CA GLY A 375 -2.29 20.98 0.37
C GLY A 375 -3.54 20.46 1.07
N ALA A 376 -4.72 20.96 0.71
CA ALA A 376 -5.98 20.47 1.23
C ALA A 376 -6.08 18.95 0.96
N ASP A 377 -6.51 18.18 1.96
CA ASP A 377 -6.81 16.77 1.77
C ASP A 377 -7.84 16.65 0.64
N GLU A 378 -7.41 16.11 -0.49
CA GLU A 378 -8.31 15.53 -1.48
C GLU A 378 -8.91 14.27 -0.83
N ALA A 379 -9.79 14.46 0.15
CA ALA A 379 -10.85 13.50 0.38
C ALA A 379 -11.62 13.44 -0.94
N PRO A 380 -11.83 12.25 -1.54
CA PRO A 380 -12.81 12.16 -2.60
C PRO A 380 -14.10 12.72 -2.04
N ARG A 381 -14.69 13.72 -2.70
CA ARG A 381 -16.08 14.06 -2.47
C ARG A 381 -16.86 12.80 -2.85
N VAL A 382 -17.10 11.93 -1.88
CA VAL A 382 -18.09 10.87 -1.99
C VAL A 382 -19.39 11.60 -2.28
N ARG A 383 -19.91 11.39 -3.48
CA ARG A 383 -21.25 11.83 -3.85
C ARG A 383 -22.27 10.94 -3.17
#